data_AF-A0A2T4VJB6-F1
#
_entry.id   AF-A0A2T4VJB6-F1
#
_cell.length_a   1.000
_cell.length_b   1.000
_cell.length_c   1.000
_cell.angle_alpha   90.00
_cell.angle_beta   90.00
_cell.angle_gamma   90.00
#
_symmetry.space_group_name_H-M   'P 1'
#
loop_
_entity.id
_entity.type
_entity.pdbx_description
1 polymer ?
#
loop_
_entity_poly.entity_id
_entity_poly.type
_entity_poly.pdbx_seq_one_letter_code
_entity_poly.pdbx_strand_id
1 'polypeptide(L)'
;MKLSSWGRRQPRAVWGLGLAVLGVVGCGTVETPGTEEAAGERPAVLSYEEFRAGVYQEPGTGVFIVEGDTLVENEAGLREVYRDYLEDQQRMSADGLGTKRDPLIVNTVGGADDRWSYTRQRSIPYCVSTAFGSNYNAVVNAMHQAAGAWHQVNVFFQHRSDQDGNCNAANNNVIFDVRPVSGQSYLARAFFPSTTRVNRNVLIDASSFGNIAPYTLPGILRHELGHTIGFRHEHTRPEARSCFEDNNWRALTGYDAASVMHYPQCNGSNRGDLNLTATDVSGANSLYGPLGEPGVDTVFYVNNYSDLRAAFGNNWAAARDHWLNNGINEGRRGSAHFDAAYYLSIHPDLIAAFGANNYAAAYNHWLNAGISEGRRGSREFDVRYYLDANPDLKAAFGNNYAAALNHWLTAGLYEGRRASADFDVQYYLATNGDLQAAFGASNYPAAMDHWIFAGRGEGRRGAP
;
A
#
# COMPACT_ATOMS: atom_id res chain seq x y z
N MET A 1 24.83 -0.08 -4.85
CA MET A 1 25.03 -1.27 -5.71
C MET A 1 26.50 -1.43 -6.08
N LYS A 2 27.22 -2.36 -5.44
CA LYS A 2 28.55 -2.80 -5.88
C LYS A 2 28.68 -4.31 -5.71
N LEU A 3 29.23 -4.93 -6.77
CA LEU A 3 29.72 -6.31 -6.94
C LEU A 3 28.63 -7.34 -7.28
N SER A 4 28.79 -8.24 -8.27
CA SER A 4 29.98 -8.76 -8.94
C SER A 4 29.79 -8.89 -10.46
N SER A 5 30.84 -8.58 -11.22
CA SER A 5 30.93 -8.72 -12.68
C SER A 5 30.87 -10.18 -13.12
N TRP A 6 29.84 -10.55 -13.88
CA TRP A 6 29.87 -11.74 -14.71
C TRP A 6 30.76 -11.49 -15.94
N GLY A 7 31.85 -12.25 -16.04
CA GLY A 7 32.90 -12.03 -17.02
C GLY A 7 32.43 -12.26 -18.47
N ARG A 8 32.55 -11.23 -19.31
CA ARG A 8 32.64 -11.39 -20.76
C ARG A 8 34.10 -11.34 -21.18
N ARG A 9 34.63 -12.47 -21.67
CA ARG A 9 35.88 -12.48 -22.44
C ARG A 9 35.65 -11.71 -23.75
N GLN A 10 36.45 -10.69 -24.02
CA GLN A 10 36.48 -10.01 -25.31
C GLN A 10 37.34 -10.77 -26.32
N PRO A 11 36.98 -10.73 -27.62
CA PRO A 11 37.95 -10.69 -28.70
C PRO A 11 38.05 -9.29 -29.29
N ARG A 12 39.29 -8.89 -29.61
CA ARG A 12 39.67 -7.57 -30.13
C ARG A 12 39.34 -7.44 -31.63
N ALA A 13 38.81 -6.26 -31.97
CA ALA A 13 38.93 -5.43 -33.18
C ALA A 13 39.31 -6.05 -34.53
N VAL A 14 38.55 -5.69 -35.58
CA VAL A 14 39.08 -5.08 -36.82
C VAL A 14 38.08 -4.01 -37.33
N TRP A 15 38.61 -2.86 -37.73
CA TRP A 15 37.91 -1.70 -38.30
C TRP A 15 37.58 -1.88 -39.79
N GLY A 16 36.47 -1.27 -40.24
CA GLY A 16 36.19 -1.09 -41.67
C GLY A 16 35.12 -0.02 -41.92
N LEU A 17 35.56 1.17 -42.36
CA LEU A 17 34.74 2.24 -42.93
C LEU A 17 34.12 1.81 -44.27
N GLY A 18 32.91 2.29 -44.61
CA GLY A 18 32.39 2.16 -45.97
C GLY A 18 30.98 2.69 -46.22
N LEU A 19 30.93 3.97 -46.61
CA LEU A 19 29.94 4.73 -47.40
C LEU A 19 28.71 4.03 -48.05
N ALA A 20 27.62 4.81 -48.06
CA ALA A 20 26.35 4.61 -48.76
C ALA A 20 26.42 4.86 -50.28
N VAL A 21 25.61 4.11 -51.07
CA VAL A 21 25.02 4.55 -52.36
C VAL A 21 23.66 3.86 -52.58
N LEU A 22 22.67 4.64 -53.04
CA LEU A 22 21.34 4.25 -53.53
C LEU A 22 21.38 3.60 -54.93
N GLY A 23 20.50 2.63 -55.21
CA GLY A 23 20.23 2.17 -56.59
C GLY A 23 19.20 1.04 -56.76
N VAL A 24 17.95 1.44 -57.06
CA VAL A 24 16.83 0.84 -57.83
C VAL A 24 16.77 -0.66 -58.18
N VAL A 25 15.64 -1.26 -57.78
CA VAL A 25 14.75 -2.33 -58.34
C VAL A 25 15.26 -3.24 -59.48
N GLY A 26 15.22 -4.56 -59.21
CA GLY A 26 15.12 -5.62 -60.22
C GLY A 26 14.75 -6.98 -59.60
N CYS A 27 13.64 -7.58 -60.03
CA CYS A 27 13.17 -8.92 -59.62
C CYS A 27 14.19 -10.02 -59.98
N GLY A 28 14.47 -10.90 -59.01
CA GLY A 28 15.19 -12.14 -59.23
C GLY A 28 15.37 -12.89 -57.91
N THR A 29 14.64 -13.98 -57.72
CA THR A 29 14.77 -14.89 -56.58
C THR A 29 16.13 -15.59 -56.62
N VAL A 30 17.02 -15.22 -55.70
CA VAL A 30 18.23 -15.98 -55.38
C VAL A 30 18.23 -16.18 -53.87
N GLU A 31 18.02 -17.42 -53.44
CA GLU A 31 18.16 -17.85 -52.06
C GLU A 31 19.63 -17.69 -51.63
N THR A 32 19.91 -16.66 -50.84
CA THR A 32 21.11 -16.61 -49.99
C THR A 32 20.82 -17.45 -48.74
N PRO A 33 21.67 -18.41 -48.36
CA PRO A 33 21.51 -19.10 -47.08
C PRO A 33 21.64 -18.06 -45.97
N GLY A 34 20.54 -17.80 -45.28
CA GLY A 34 20.56 -17.01 -44.06
C GLY A 34 21.46 -17.71 -43.06
N THR A 35 22.42 -16.98 -42.52
CA THR A 35 23.10 -17.36 -41.29
C THR A 35 22.03 -17.63 -40.23
N GLU A 36 21.87 -18.89 -39.84
CA GLU A 36 21.15 -19.24 -38.62
C GLU A 36 21.83 -18.51 -37.46
N GLU A 37 21.20 -17.43 -36.97
CA GLU A 37 21.46 -16.98 -35.61
C GLU A 37 21.14 -18.16 -34.71
N ALA A 38 22.16 -18.70 -34.07
CA ALA A 38 22.02 -19.75 -33.07
C ALA A 38 20.96 -19.29 -32.05
N ALA A 39 19.84 -20.03 -31.99
CA ALA A 39 18.90 -19.94 -30.89
C ALA A 39 19.73 -20.11 -29.60
N GLY A 40 19.81 -19.06 -28.78
CA GLY A 40 20.57 -19.09 -27.54
C GLY A 40 20.15 -20.30 -26.70
N GLU A 41 21.12 -21.12 -26.29
CA GLU A 41 20.90 -22.26 -25.40
C GLU A 41 20.11 -21.82 -24.17
N ARG A 42 19.08 -22.60 -23.81
CA ARG A 42 18.29 -22.36 -22.60
C ARG A 42 19.20 -22.49 -21.36
N PRO A 43 19.10 -21.60 -20.37
CA PRO A 43 19.80 -21.78 -19.10
C PRO A 43 19.42 -23.13 -18.47
N ALA A 44 20.38 -23.83 -17.88
CA ALA A 44 20.10 -25.06 -17.16
C ALA A 44 19.22 -24.77 -15.93
N VAL A 45 18.21 -25.61 -15.70
CA VAL A 45 17.39 -25.56 -14.47
C VAL A 45 18.27 -25.90 -13.28
N LEU A 46 18.37 -25.00 -12.32
CA LEU A 46 19.18 -25.15 -11.12
C LEU A 46 18.60 -26.26 -10.24
N SER A 47 19.46 -27.06 -9.62
CA SER A 47 19.08 -27.87 -8.45
C SER A 47 18.72 -26.97 -7.26
N TYR A 48 18.08 -27.53 -6.23
CA TYR A 48 17.76 -26.77 -5.02
C TYR A 48 19.03 -26.24 -4.36
N GLU A 49 20.08 -27.05 -4.33
CA GLU A 49 21.37 -26.71 -3.75
C GLU A 49 22.03 -25.53 -4.48
N GLU A 50 21.97 -25.52 -5.82
CA GLU A 50 22.49 -24.43 -6.64
C GLU A 50 21.64 -23.16 -6.51
N PHE A 51 20.31 -23.29 -6.52
CA PHE A 51 19.39 -22.18 -6.29
C PHE A 51 19.63 -21.54 -4.91
N ARG A 52 19.65 -22.37 -3.86
CA ARG A 52 19.91 -21.95 -2.48
C ARG A 52 21.26 -21.28 -2.33
N ALA A 53 22.31 -21.78 -3.00
CA ALA A 53 23.64 -21.18 -2.97
C ALA A 53 23.68 -19.79 -3.63
N GLY A 54 22.76 -19.49 -4.54
CA GLY A 54 22.60 -18.18 -5.16
C GLY A 54 21.80 -17.17 -4.32
N VAL A 55 21.07 -17.62 -3.31
CA VAL A 55 20.24 -16.76 -2.45
C VAL A 55 21.05 -16.24 -1.27
N TYR A 56 21.00 -14.93 -1.03
CA TYR A 56 21.68 -14.31 0.09
C TYR A 56 21.04 -14.76 1.40
N GLN A 57 21.81 -15.42 2.27
CA GLN A 57 21.39 -15.72 3.63
C GLN A 57 21.93 -14.64 4.57
N GLU A 58 21.04 -13.96 5.29
CA GLU A 58 21.45 -12.90 6.21
C GLU A 58 22.27 -13.53 7.37
N PRO A 59 23.51 -13.05 7.62
CA PRO A 59 24.41 -13.72 8.56
C PRO A 59 23.83 -13.81 9.98
N GLY A 60 23.82 -15.03 10.52
CA GLY A 60 23.46 -15.29 11.92
C GLY A 60 21.97 -15.21 12.25
N THR A 61 21.10 -15.01 11.26
CA THR A 61 19.64 -14.92 11.47
C THR A 61 18.88 -16.15 10.97
N GLY A 62 19.45 -16.88 10.01
CA GLY A 62 18.79 -18.01 9.35
C GLY A 62 17.76 -17.60 8.30
N VAL A 63 17.51 -16.30 8.12
CA VAL A 63 16.59 -15.78 7.09
C VAL A 63 17.30 -15.65 5.74
N PHE A 64 16.52 -15.79 4.67
CA PHE A 64 16.97 -15.63 3.31
C PHE A 64 16.41 -14.34 2.73
N ILE A 65 17.22 -13.63 1.96
CA ILE A 65 16.78 -12.47 1.19
C ILE A 65 16.71 -12.91 -0.26
N VAL A 66 15.49 -13.02 -0.75
CA VAL A 66 15.21 -13.25 -2.16
C VAL A 66 14.99 -11.91 -2.83
N GLU A 67 15.26 -11.85 -4.13
CA GLU A 67 14.97 -10.68 -4.98
C GLU A 67 15.74 -9.40 -4.63
N GLY A 68 16.52 -9.39 -3.55
CA GLY A 68 17.34 -8.26 -3.13
C GLY A 68 16.85 -7.64 -1.83
N ASP A 69 15.55 -7.67 -1.54
CA ASP A 69 14.92 -6.95 -0.42
C ASP A 69 13.69 -7.68 0.18
N THR A 70 13.31 -8.84 -0.35
CA THR A 70 12.22 -9.65 0.19
C THR A 70 12.72 -10.68 1.21
N LEU A 71 12.20 -10.64 2.43
CA LEU A 71 12.53 -11.61 3.49
C LEU A 71 11.77 -12.94 3.32
N VAL A 72 12.50 -14.05 3.45
CA VAL A 72 11.98 -15.42 3.59
C VAL A 72 12.50 -16.03 4.90
N GLU A 73 11.60 -16.43 5.80
CA GLU A 73 11.94 -16.68 7.21
C GLU A 73 12.81 -17.92 7.45
N ASN A 74 12.75 -18.93 6.58
CA ASN A 74 13.41 -20.21 6.81
C ASN A 74 13.56 -21.04 5.53
N GLU A 75 14.26 -22.18 5.67
CA GLU A 75 14.54 -23.12 4.59
C GLU A 75 13.25 -23.70 3.98
N ALA A 76 12.19 -23.88 4.76
CA ALA A 76 10.91 -24.37 4.23
C ALA A 76 10.30 -23.32 3.29
N GLY A 77 10.25 -22.06 3.70
CA GLY A 77 9.84 -20.95 2.83
C GLY A 77 10.70 -20.86 1.57
N LEU A 78 12.02 -21.02 1.68
CA LEU A 78 12.92 -21.02 0.52
C LEU A 78 12.65 -22.18 -0.44
N ARG A 79 12.21 -23.34 0.07
CA ARG A 79 11.77 -24.47 -0.76
C ARG A 79 10.44 -24.20 -1.46
N GLU A 80 9.58 -23.35 -0.90
CA GLU A 80 8.37 -22.89 -1.59
C GLU A 80 8.76 -22.03 -2.78
N VAL A 81 9.63 -21.03 -2.58
CA VAL A 81 10.17 -20.20 -3.66
C VAL A 81 10.82 -21.05 -4.77
N TYR A 82 11.64 -22.05 -4.39
CA TYR A 82 12.26 -22.94 -5.37
C TYR A 82 11.26 -23.83 -6.14
N ARG A 83 10.18 -24.27 -5.49
CA ARG A 83 9.13 -25.04 -6.15
C ARG A 83 8.45 -24.19 -7.22
N ASP A 84 8.21 -22.92 -6.94
CA ASP A 84 7.64 -22.01 -7.92
C ASP A 84 8.59 -21.73 -9.09
N TYR A 85 9.90 -21.60 -8.81
CA TYR A 85 10.95 -21.53 -9.84
C TYR A 85 10.86 -22.73 -10.80
N LEU A 86 10.67 -23.95 -10.29
CA LEU A 86 10.52 -25.15 -11.13
C LEU A 86 9.23 -25.13 -11.96
N GLU A 87 8.11 -24.72 -11.39
CA GLU A 87 6.83 -24.61 -12.12
C GLU A 87 6.91 -23.61 -13.28
N ASP A 88 7.64 -22.51 -13.11
CA ASP A 88 7.87 -21.54 -14.17
C ASP A 88 8.73 -22.09 -15.31
N GLN A 89 9.87 -22.74 -14.98
CA GLN A 89 10.72 -23.35 -15.99
C GLN A 89 9.95 -24.35 -16.87
N GLN A 90 8.93 -25.00 -16.30
CA GLN A 90 8.04 -25.90 -17.01
C GLN A 90 7.02 -25.16 -17.90
N ARG A 91 6.49 -24.01 -17.48
CA ARG A 91 5.54 -23.20 -18.29
C ARG A 91 6.20 -22.46 -19.45
N MET A 92 7.41 -21.93 -19.25
CA MET A 92 8.22 -21.34 -20.34
C MET A 92 8.49 -22.32 -21.49
N SER A 93 8.33 -23.63 -21.26
CA SER A 93 8.51 -24.67 -22.27
C SER A 93 7.26 -24.96 -23.12
N ALA A 94 6.07 -24.49 -22.71
CA ALA A 94 4.79 -24.88 -23.29
C ALA A 94 4.13 -23.82 -24.20
N ASP A 95 4.32 -22.53 -23.92
CA ASP A 95 3.72 -21.44 -24.70
C ASP A 95 4.80 -20.56 -25.34
N GLY A 96 4.81 -20.50 -26.67
CA GLY A 96 5.59 -19.51 -27.42
C GLY A 96 5.11 -18.10 -27.07
N LEU A 97 5.97 -17.35 -26.35
CA LEU A 97 5.95 -15.90 -26.12
C LEU A 97 4.56 -15.24 -26.32
N GLY A 98 3.64 -15.52 -25.40
CA GLY A 98 2.30 -14.98 -25.41
C GLY A 98 2.27 -13.49 -25.10
N THR A 99 1.75 -12.68 -26.02
CA THR A 99 1.36 -11.29 -25.79
C THR A 99 0.11 -11.24 -24.91
N LYS A 100 0.29 -11.41 -23.60
CA LYS A 100 -0.70 -11.04 -22.58
C LYS A 100 -0.12 -9.94 -21.70
N ARG A 101 -0.98 -9.03 -21.25
CA ARG A 101 -0.65 -7.89 -20.40
C ARG A 101 -1.36 -8.12 -19.08
N ASP A 102 -0.63 -8.56 -18.06
CA ASP A 102 -1.23 -8.85 -16.75
C ASP A 102 -0.86 -7.79 -15.66
N PRO A 103 -1.44 -7.84 -14.46
CA PRO A 103 -1.09 -7.34 -13.10
C PRO A 103 0.06 -6.44 -12.50
N LEU A 104 -0.19 -5.33 -11.73
CA LEU A 104 0.42 -5.13 -10.37
C LEU A 104 0.04 -6.31 -9.49
N ILE A 105 0.97 -6.84 -8.71
CA ILE A 105 0.75 -8.12 -8.04
C ILE A 105 0.79 -8.04 -6.51
N VAL A 106 -0.09 -8.80 -5.88
CA VAL A 106 -0.12 -9.01 -4.43
C VAL A 106 0.40 -10.40 -4.11
N ASN A 107 1.24 -10.52 -3.08
CA ASN A 107 1.70 -11.78 -2.53
C ASN A 107 0.50 -12.62 -2.08
N THR A 108 0.58 -13.93 -2.24
CA THR A 108 -0.47 -14.84 -1.76
C THR A 108 0.10 -15.90 -0.83
N VAL A 109 -0.62 -16.20 0.24
CA VAL A 109 -0.27 -17.27 1.18
C VAL A 109 -1.49 -18.17 1.32
N GLY A 110 -1.32 -19.46 1.00
CA GLY A 110 -2.44 -20.41 1.00
C GLY A 110 -3.58 -20.06 0.04
N GLY A 111 -3.28 -19.36 -1.06
CA GLY A 111 -4.27 -18.93 -2.06
C GLY A 111 -5.08 -17.69 -1.69
N ALA A 112 -4.75 -17.02 -0.58
CA ALA A 112 -5.36 -15.75 -0.18
C ALA A 112 -4.36 -14.60 -0.31
N ASP A 113 -4.84 -13.39 -0.63
CA ASP A 113 -4.02 -12.18 -0.63
C ASP A 113 -3.34 -11.98 0.73
N ASP A 114 -2.02 -11.80 0.72
CA ASP A 114 -1.23 -11.47 1.89
C ASP A 114 -1.27 -9.97 2.14
N ARG A 115 -2.29 -9.54 2.88
CA ARG A 115 -2.66 -8.14 3.08
C ARG A 115 -3.11 -7.86 4.50
N TRP A 116 -3.10 -6.59 4.88
CA TRP A 116 -3.74 -6.17 6.13
C TRP A 116 -5.27 -6.16 6.02
N SER A 117 -5.94 -6.48 7.14
CA SER A 117 -7.39 -6.35 7.28
C SER A 117 -7.83 -4.89 7.25
N TYR A 118 -9.13 -4.63 7.05
CA TYR A 118 -9.71 -3.28 7.05
C TYR A 118 -9.40 -2.48 8.33
N THR A 119 -9.44 -3.14 9.48
CA THR A 119 -9.07 -2.53 10.77
C THR A 119 -7.59 -2.20 10.82
N ARG A 120 -6.74 -3.07 10.27
CA ARG A 120 -5.28 -2.92 10.37
C ARG A 120 -4.70 -1.97 9.33
N GLN A 121 -5.20 -1.96 8.10
CA GLN A 121 -4.72 -1.04 7.04
C GLN A 121 -4.87 0.43 7.46
N ARG A 122 -5.84 0.75 8.33
CA ARG A 122 -6.09 2.10 8.84
C ARG A 122 -5.25 2.48 10.06
N SER A 123 -4.42 1.56 10.59
CA SER A 123 -3.45 1.83 11.64
C SER A 123 -2.37 0.75 11.68
N ILE A 124 -1.27 1.02 10.98
CA ILE A 124 -0.06 0.19 10.94
C ILE A 124 1.03 0.91 11.75
N PRO A 125 1.06 0.75 13.10
CA PRO A 125 2.05 1.41 13.92
C PRO A 125 3.45 0.87 13.65
N TYR A 126 4.42 1.77 13.50
CA TYR A 126 5.84 1.46 13.36
C TYR A 126 6.68 2.36 14.26
N CYS A 127 7.90 1.93 14.56
CA CYS A 127 8.89 2.75 15.24
C CYS A 127 10.14 2.92 14.38
N VAL A 128 10.94 3.92 14.67
CA VAL A 128 12.26 4.15 14.07
C VAL A 128 13.32 4.09 15.16
N SER A 129 14.29 3.20 15.02
CA SER A 129 15.29 2.99 16.06
C SER A 129 16.22 4.19 16.24
N THR A 130 16.39 4.63 17.48
CA THR A 130 17.41 5.64 17.83
C THR A 130 18.85 5.18 17.53
N ALA A 131 19.06 3.88 17.26
CA ALA A 131 20.35 3.33 16.85
C ALA A 131 20.87 3.88 15.50
N PHE A 132 20.03 4.54 14.69
CA PHE A 132 20.47 5.28 13.51
C PHE A 132 21.41 6.46 13.83
N GLY A 133 21.51 6.88 15.10
CA GLY A 133 22.42 7.94 15.53
C GLY A 133 22.15 9.26 14.81
N SER A 134 23.17 9.85 14.20
CA SER A 134 23.03 11.11 13.44
C SER A 134 22.04 11.02 12.28
N ASN A 135 21.75 9.82 11.78
CA ASN A 135 20.80 9.60 10.67
C ASN A 135 19.35 9.44 11.14
N TYR A 136 19.07 9.38 12.45
CA TYR A 136 17.73 9.12 12.98
C TYR A 136 16.67 10.06 12.39
N ASN A 137 16.89 11.38 12.43
CA ASN A 137 15.93 12.35 11.89
C ASN A 137 15.74 12.20 10.36
N ALA A 138 16.80 11.83 9.63
CA ALA A 138 16.71 11.60 8.20
C ALA A 138 15.81 10.38 7.89
N VAL A 139 15.94 9.30 8.68
CA VAL A 139 15.10 8.11 8.54
C VAL A 139 13.65 8.40 8.94
N VAL A 140 13.41 9.10 10.06
CA VAL A 140 12.04 9.51 10.47
C VAL A 140 11.37 10.31 9.35
N ASN A 141 12.06 11.32 8.80
CA ASN A 141 11.53 12.14 7.72
C ASN A 141 11.30 11.34 6.43
N ALA A 142 12.19 10.39 6.10
CA ALA A 142 12.04 9.56 4.92
C ALA A 142 10.89 8.56 5.05
N MET A 143 10.75 7.91 6.21
CA MET A 143 9.61 7.03 6.52
C MET A 143 8.29 7.80 6.51
N HIS A 144 8.25 9.02 7.05
CA HIS A 144 7.06 9.87 6.98
C HIS A 144 6.65 10.19 5.53
N GLN A 145 7.61 10.54 4.66
CA GLN A 145 7.34 10.79 3.24
C GLN A 145 6.90 9.52 2.50
N ALA A 146 7.56 8.39 2.73
CA ALA A 146 7.20 7.11 2.14
C ALA A 146 5.80 6.65 2.58
N ALA A 147 5.49 6.75 3.87
CA ALA A 147 4.18 6.45 4.44
C ALA A 147 3.09 7.34 3.83
N GLY A 148 3.34 8.64 3.72
CA GLY A 148 2.38 9.59 3.17
C GLY A 148 1.99 9.29 1.72
N ALA A 149 2.86 8.66 0.92
CA ALA A 149 2.51 8.21 -0.42
C ALA A 149 1.44 7.09 -0.39
N TRP A 150 1.57 6.14 0.52
CA TRP A 150 0.62 5.04 0.69
C TRP A 150 -0.67 5.43 1.42
N HIS A 151 -0.65 6.51 2.24
CA HIS A 151 -1.86 7.07 2.86
C HIS A 151 -2.92 7.44 1.81
N GLN A 152 -2.50 7.89 0.63
CA GLN A 152 -3.40 8.27 -0.47
C GLN A 152 -4.24 7.11 -1.01
N VAL A 153 -3.87 5.87 -0.70
CA VAL A 153 -4.57 4.64 -1.14
C VAL A 153 -5.14 3.85 0.04
N ASN A 154 -5.58 4.58 1.07
CA ASN A 154 -6.30 4.04 2.23
C ASN A 154 -5.46 3.07 3.10
N VAL A 155 -4.16 3.29 3.15
CA VAL A 155 -3.22 2.54 4.00
C VAL A 155 -2.43 3.50 4.89
N PHE A 156 -2.60 3.40 6.20
CA PHE A 156 -2.12 4.37 7.18
C PHE A 156 -1.04 3.78 8.08
N PHE A 157 0.21 4.12 7.76
CA PHE A 157 1.34 3.92 8.66
C PHE A 157 1.38 5.00 9.73
N GLN A 158 1.55 4.60 10.99
CA GLN A 158 1.56 5.50 12.14
C GLN A 158 2.92 5.42 12.85
N HIS A 159 3.70 6.50 12.80
CA HIS A 159 4.95 6.54 13.57
C HIS A 159 4.64 6.65 15.06
N ARG A 160 5.18 5.72 15.85
CA ARG A 160 5.13 5.69 17.30
C ARG A 160 6.47 6.15 17.87
N SER A 161 6.68 7.46 17.89
CA SER A 161 7.92 8.06 18.41
C SER A 161 8.16 7.75 19.88
N ASP A 162 7.09 7.52 20.64
CA ASP A 162 7.14 7.02 22.03
C ASP A 162 7.75 5.61 22.15
N GLN A 163 7.88 4.89 21.04
CA GLN A 163 8.44 3.53 20.97
C GLN A 163 9.85 3.48 20.37
N ASP A 164 10.38 4.60 19.87
CA ASP A 164 11.67 4.66 19.14
C ASP A 164 12.88 4.25 20.00
N GLY A 165 12.83 4.54 21.31
CA GLY A 165 13.86 4.12 22.26
C GLY A 165 13.96 2.61 22.43
N ASN A 166 12.87 1.87 22.17
CA ASN A 166 12.79 0.41 22.26
C ASN A 166 12.37 -0.19 20.91
N CYS A 167 12.82 0.39 19.80
CA CYS A 167 12.42 -0.05 18.48
C CYS A 167 13.20 -1.30 18.04
N ASN A 168 12.62 -2.47 18.30
CA ASN A 168 13.21 -3.77 18.02
C ASN A 168 12.13 -4.85 17.81
N ALA A 169 12.59 -6.05 17.44
CA ALA A 169 11.75 -7.20 17.12
C ALA A 169 10.85 -7.70 18.26
N ALA A 170 11.16 -7.37 19.52
CA ALA A 170 10.37 -7.76 20.68
C ALA A 170 9.28 -6.73 21.05
N ASN A 171 9.26 -5.57 20.39
CA ASN A 171 8.31 -4.50 20.71
C ASN A 171 6.92 -4.78 20.12
N ASN A 172 6.01 -5.32 20.92
CA ASN A 172 4.64 -5.63 20.51
C ASN A 172 3.69 -4.42 20.46
N ASN A 173 4.16 -3.21 20.81
CA ASN A 173 3.36 -1.98 20.67
C ASN A 173 3.34 -1.45 19.23
N VAL A 174 4.15 -2.02 18.35
CA VAL A 174 4.21 -1.72 16.91
C VAL A 174 4.09 -3.00 16.09
N ILE A 175 3.67 -2.84 14.84
CA ILE A 175 3.56 -3.91 13.85
C ILE A 175 4.93 -4.28 13.30
N PHE A 176 5.79 -3.29 13.09
CA PHE A 176 7.16 -3.50 12.64
C PHE A 176 8.12 -2.43 13.15
N ASP A 177 9.39 -2.77 13.15
CA ASP A 177 10.49 -1.91 13.56
C ASP A 177 11.37 -1.53 12.37
N VAL A 178 11.80 -0.26 12.31
CA VAL A 178 12.77 0.23 11.34
C VAL A 178 14.13 0.33 12.01
N ARG A 179 15.14 -0.42 11.54
CA ARG A 179 16.44 -0.55 12.22
C ARG A 179 17.64 -0.42 11.26
N PRO A 180 18.78 0.11 11.75
CA PRO A 180 20.01 0.14 10.97
C PRO A 180 20.66 -1.25 10.89
N VAL A 181 21.28 -1.52 9.75
CA VAL A 181 22.24 -2.62 9.55
C VAL A 181 23.46 -2.11 8.76
N SER A 182 24.49 -2.95 8.65
CA SER A 182 25.68 -2.62 7.87
C SER A 182 26.27 -3.84 7.19
N GLY A 183 26.81 -3.66 6.00
CA GLY A 183 27.50 -4.70 5.25
C GLY A 183 26.55 -5.66 4.52
N GLN A 184 25.30 -5.25 4.32
CA GLN A 184 24.31 -6.02 3.58
C GLN A 184 24.44 -5.80 2.08
N SER A 185 23.95 -6.75 1.28
CA SER A 185 23.90 -6.64 -0.19
C SER A 185 22.82 -5.69 -0.69
N TYR A 186 21.89 -5.32 0.18
CA TYR A 186 20.72 -4.48 -0.10
C TYR A 186 20.86 -3.07 0.48
N LEU A 187 20.11 -2.12 -0.08
CA LEU A 187 20.00 -0.77 0.48
C LEU A 187 19.02 -0.75 1.65
N ALA A 188 17.83 -1.31 1.43
CA ALA A 188 16.88 -1.65 2.45
C ALA A 188 16.26 -3.01 2.14
N ARG A 189 15.56 -3.59 3.11
CA ARG A 189 14.72 -4.77 2.91
C ARG A 189 13.47 -4.69 3.76
N ALA A 190 12.45 -5.42 3.36
CA ALA A 190 11.15 -5.45 4.01
C ALA A 190 10.64 -6.88 4.22
N PHE A 191 9.35 -6.99 4.48
CA PHE A 191 8.64 -8.20 4.84
C PHE A 191 7.22 -8.13 4.25
N PHE A 192 6.57 -9.28 4.09
CA PHE A 192 5.14 -9.33 3.75
C PHE A 192 4.25 -9.45 5.00
N PRO A 193 2.97 -9.04 4.95
CA PRO A 193 2.09 -9.01 6.13
C PRO A 193 2.01 -10.33 6.94
N SER A 194 2.11 -11.48 6.27
CA SER A 194 2.12 -12.82 6.87
C SER A 194 3.37 -13.14 7.69
N THR A 195 4.46 -12.38 7.53
CA THR A 195 5.73 -12.57 8.24
C THR A 195 5.52 -12.48 9.76
N THR A 196 6.17 -13.37 10.52
CA THR A 196 6.04 -13.36 11.98
C THR A 196 6.56 -12.06 12.59
N ARG A 197 5.99 -11.61 13.73
CA ARG A 197 6.35 -10.31 14.34
C ARG A 197 7.86 -10.12 14.52
N VAL A 198 8.59 -11.15 14.94
CA VAL A 198 10.06 -11.04 15.15
C VAL A 198 10.80 -10.65 13.87
N ASN A 199 10.27 -11.02 12.70
CA ASN A 199 10.86 -10.75 11.39
C ASN A 199 10.19 -9.59 10.64
N ARG A 200 9.09 -9.02 11.16
CA ARG A 200 8.49 -7.79 10.62
C ARG A 200 9.36 -6.58 10.94
N ASN A 201 10.37 -6.36 10.11
CA ASN A 201 11.28 -5.23 10.22
C ASN A 201 11.66 -4.70 8.84
N VAL A 202 11.81 -3.36 8.77
CA VAL A 202 12.47 -2.71 7.64
C VAL A 202 13.89 -2.43 8.06
N LEU A 203 14.85 -3.11 7.44
CA LEU A 203 16.28 -2.91 7.73
C LEU A 203 16.88 -2.00 6.68
N ILE A 204 17.65 -1.01 7.13
CA ILE A 204 18.29 -0.02 6.27
C ILE A 204 19.80 -0.16 6.44
N ASP A 205 20.48 -0.54 5.36
CA ASP A 205 21.94 -0.66 5.35
C ASP A 205 22.61 0.73 5.36
N ALA A 206 23.78 0.81 5.98
CA ALA A 206 24.58 2.03 6.04
C ALA A 206 24.88 2.65 4.65
N SER A 207 24.94 1.83 3.60
CA SER A 207 25.15 2.31 2.22
C SER A 207 24.01 3.17 1.68
N SER A 208 22.79 3.09 2.26
CA SER A 208 21.63 3.91 1.88
C SER A 208 21.77 5.39 2.22
N PHE A 209 22.73 5.74 3.09
CA PHE A 209 23.06 7.13 3.41
C PHE A 209 24.16 7.71 2.51
N GLY A 210 24.71 6.91 1.60
CA GLY A 210 25.69 7.33 0.60
C GLY A 210 25.04 7.88 -0.68
N ASN A 211 25.79 7.87 -1.78
CA ASN A 211 25.24 8.21 -3.09
C ASN A 211 24.47 7.01 -3.68
N ILE A 212 23.14 7.09 -3.59
CA ILE A 212 22.20 6.09 -4.12
C ILE A 212 21.39 6.60 -5.32
N ALA A 213 21.85 7.69 -5.96
CA ALA A 213 21.19 8.26 -7.13
C ALA A 213 20.97 7.19 -8.23
N PRO A 214 19.84 7.24 -8.95
CA PRO A 214 18.85 8.32 -8.98
C PRO A 214 17.88 8.34 -7.79
N TYR A 215 17.94 7.36 -6.89
CA TYR A 215 17.01 7.27 -5.76
C TYR A 215 17.42 8.12 -4.58
N THR A 216 16.46 8.32 -3.70
CA THR A 216 16.62 8.87 -2.37
C THR A 216 16.20 7.84 -1.33
N LEU A 217 16.53 8.10 -0.06
CA LEU A 217 16.06 7.29 1.06
C LEU A 217 14.52 7.21 1.13
N PRO A 218 13.76 8.32 0.98
CA PRO A 218 12.30 8.25 0.81
C PRO A 218 11.84 7.34 -0.33
N GLY A 219 12.49 7.39 -1.50
CA GLY A 219 12.13 6.58 -2.66
C GLY A 219 12.26 5.08 -2.39
N ILE A 220 13.42 4.64 -1.89
CA ILE A 220 13.61 3.22 -1.55
C ILE A 220 12.67 2.78 -0.42
N LEU A 221 12.42 3.61 0.60
CA LEU A 221 11.49 3.26 1.67
C LEU A 221 10.04 3.22 1.20
N ARG A 222 9.67 3.99 0.17
CA ARG A 222 8.34 3.89 -0.45
C ARG A 222 8.14 2.52 -1.09
N HIS A 223 9.17 1.99 -1.75
CA HIS A 223 9.20 0.63 -2.28
C HIS A 223 9.07 -0.40 -1.17
N GLU A 224 9.94 -0.34 -0.14
CA GLU A 224 9.90 -1.26 1.00
C GLU A 224 8.53 -1.30 1.68
N LEU A 225 7.91 -0.13 1.87
CA LEU A 225 6.57 -0.06 2.45
C LEU A 225 5.51 -0.74 1.58
N GLY A 226 5.70 -0.82 0.26
CA GLY A 226 4.87 -1.61 -0.65
C GLY A 226 4.87 -3.11 -0.30
N HIS A 227 6.03 -3.70 0.01
CA HIS A 227 6.10 -5.08 0.51
C HIS A 227 5.41 -5.24 1.85
N THR A 228 5.56 -4.27 2.77
CA THR A 228 4.90 -4.35 4.09
C THR A 228 3.37 -4.35 4.02
N ILE A 229 2.80 -4.04 2.85
CA ILE A 229 1.35 -4.04 2.57
C ILE A 229 0.99 -5.07 1.49
N GLY A 230 1.90 -5.98 1.14
CA GLY A 230 1.63 -7.16 0.34
C GLY A 230 2.00 -7.07 -1.14
N PHE A 231 2.48 -5.93 -1.64
CA PHE A 231 2.87 -5.85 -3.06
C PHE A 231 4.20 -6.52 -3.29
N ARG A 232 4.28 -7.34 -4.34
CA ARG A 232 5.54 -7.93 -4.81
C ARG A 232 6.13 -7.09 -5.94
N HIS A 233 7.34 -7.46 -6.32
CA HIS A 233 8.00 -6.86 -7.45
C HIS A 233 7.25 -7.04 -8.76
N GLU A 234 7.21 -6.00 -9.60
CA GLU A 234 6.65 -6.08 -10.95
C GLU A 234 7.53 -6.85 -11.94
N HIS A 235 8.80 -7.09 -11.59
CA HIS A 235 9.73 -7.80 -12.44
C HIS A 235 9.64 -9.33 -12.34
N THR A 236 8.96 -9.84 -11.30
CA THR A 236 8.52 -11.24 -11.15
C THR A 236 7.83 -11.81 -12.38
N ARG A 237 7.40 -10.94 -13.29
CA ARG A 237 6.44 -11.23 -14.33
C ARG A 237 7.09 -11.64 -15.65
N PRO A 238 6.46 -12.53 -16.43
CA PRO A 238 7.04 -13.00 -17.69
C PRO A 238 7.36 -11.86 -18.67
N GLU A 239 6.60 -10.75 -18.59
CA GLU A 239 6.76 -9.57 -19.44
C GLU A 239 8.03 -8.76 -19.17
N ALA A 240 8.66 -8.89 -18.00
CA ALA A 240 9.91 -8.18 -17.66
C ALA A 240 11.15 -8.76 -18.38
N ARG A 241 11.04 -9.99 -18.91
CA ARG A 241 12.01 -10.71 -19.77
C ARG A 241 13.43 -10.89 -19.23
N SER A 242 13.74 -10.40 -18.03
CA SER A 242 15.13 -10.28 -17.53
C SER A 242 15.34 -10.74 -16.09
N CYS A 243 14.30 -10.76 -15.24
CA CYS A 243 14.40 -11.13 -13.83
C CYS A 243 13.10 -11.80 -13.33
N PHE A 244 12.64 -12.88 -13.97
CA PHE A 244 11.42 -13.59 -13.54
C PHE A 244 11.64 -14.29 -12.18
N GLU A 245 10.63 -14.30 -11.31
CA GLU A 245 10.76 -14.68 -9.88
C GLU A 245 9.96 -15.94 -9.50
N ASP A 246 8.63 -15.88 -9.49
CA ASP A 246 7.74 -17.01 -9.14
C ASP A 246 6.27 -16.76 -9.57
N ASN A 247 5.32 -17.61 -9.12
CA ASN A 247 3.87 -17.53 -9.42
C ASN A 247 2.96 -17.38 -8.18
N ASN A 248 3.50 -17.15 -6.98
CA ASN A 248 2.71 -17.09 -5.73
C ASN A 248 2.09 -15.70 -5.50
N TRP A 249 1.40 -15.22 -6.53
CA TRP A 249 0.82 -13.90 -6.55
C TRP A 249 -0.50 -13.85 -7.30
N ARG A 250 -1.28 -12.80 -7.00
CA ARG A 250 -2.48 -12.46 -7.74
C ARG A 250 -2.34 -11.09 -8.37
N ALA A 251 -2.83 -11.00 -9.58
CA ALA A 251 -2.83 -9.83 -10.41
C ALA A 251 -3.99 -8.84 -10.00
N LEU A 252 -3.68 -7.55 -9.83
CA LEU A 252 -4.54 -6.38 -9.53
C LEU A 252 -4.85 -5.40 -10.71
N THR A 253 -3.87 -4.87 -11.47
CA THR A 253 -3.98 -3.87 -12.59
C THR A 253 -3.50 -4.27 -14.04
N GLY A 254 -2.44 -3.69 -14.60
CA GLY A 254 -1.72 -4.14 -15.80
C GLY A 254 -0.23 -3.84 -15.64
N TYR A 255 0.66 -4.37 -16.48
CA TYR A 255 2.11 -4.23 -16.31
C TYR A 255 2.54 -2.78 -16.39
N ASP A 256 3.30 -2.38 -15.38
CA ASP A 256 3.86 -1.06 -15.28
C ASP A 256 5.37 -1.12 -15.03
N ALA A 257 6.13 -0.97 -16.11
CA ALA A 257 7.59 -0.84 -16.02
C ALA A 257 7.99 0.35 -15.13
N ALA A 258 7.15 1.38 -14.99
CA ALA A 258 7.40 2.53 -14.15
C ALA A 258 6.89 2.37 -12.72
N SER A 259 6.32 1.21 -12.33
CA SER A 259 5.83 0.98 -10.97
C SER A 259 6.90 1.25 -9.93
N VAL A 260 6.47 1.73 -8.76
CA VAL A 260 7.31 1.80 -7.55
C VAL A 260 7.91 0.44 -7.22
N MET A 261 7.20 -0.66 -7.49
CA MET A 261 7.63 -2.03 -7.20
C MET A 261 8.53 -2.63 -8.29
N HIS A 262 8.95 -1.85 -9.28
CA HIS A 262 9.78 -2.34 -10.37
C HIS A 262 11.25 -1.97 -10.20
N TYR A 263 12.13 -2.96 -10.35
CA TYR A 263 13.57 -2.76 -10.37
C TYR A 263 14.08 -2.25 -11.72
N PRO A 264 14.83 -1.14 -11.77
CA PRO A 264 15.47 -0.65 -13.00
C PRO A 264 16.52 -1.56 -13.60
N GLN A 265 17.21 -2.36 -12.79
CA GLN A 265 18.12 -3.40 -13.28
C GLN A 265 17.40 -4.53 -14.02
N CYS A 266 16.07 -4.60 -13.92
CA CYS A 266 15.21 -5.60 -14.53
C CYS A 266 14.29 -5.01 -15.62
N ASN A 267 14.74 -3.96 -16.33
CA ASN A 267 13.97 -3.19 -17.32
C ASN A 267 12.87 -2.27 -16.76
N GLY A 268 12.80 -2.07 -15.44
CA GLY A 268 11.97 -1.00 -14.89
C GLY A 268 12.34 0.33 -15.50
N SER A 269 11.39 1.23 -15.71
CA SER A 269 11.54 2.55 -16.34
C SER A 269 11.33 3.71 -15.35
N ASN A 270 11.05 3.43 -14.08
CA ASN A 270 11.02 4.43 -13.01
C ASN A 270 12.44 4.97 -12.74
N ARG A 271 12.90 5.88 -13.60
CA ARG A 271 14.23 6.51 -13.56
C ARG A 271 14.33 7.66 -12.55
N GLY A 272 13.23 7.96 -11.86
CA GLY A 272 13.14 8.99 -10.82
C GLY A 272 13.37 8.41 -9.42
N ASP A 273 12.60 8.91 -8.46
CA ASP A 273 12.71 8.55 -7.04
C ASP A 273 11.66 7.50 -6.62
N LEU A 274 11.42 6.48 -7.45
CA LEU A 274 10.46 5.39 -7.19
C LEU A 274 9.06 5.91 -6.80
N ASN A 275 8.54 6.92 -7.51
CA ASN A 275 7.22 7.49 -7.23
C ASN A 275 6.11 6.49 -7.60
N LEU A 276 5.00 6.51 -6.85
CA LEU A 276 3.79 5.75 -7.21
C LEU A 276 3.27 6.23 -8.56
N THR A 277 2.95 5.27 -9.44
CA THR A 277 2.22 5.55 -10.67
C THR A 277 0.71 5.50 -10.44
N ALA A 278 -0.06 5.92 -11.44
CA ALA A 278 -1.52 5.73 -11.42
C ALA A 278 -1.90 4.24 -11.37
N THR A 279 -1.05 3.36 -11.90
CA THR A 279 -1.24 1.90 -11.86
C THR A 279 -1.03 1.36 -10.45
N ASP A 280 0.03 1.80 -9.75
CA ASP A 280 0.26 1.46 -8.35
C ASP A 280 -0.95 1.87 -7.49
N VAL A 281 -1.42 3.10 -7.69
CA VAL A 281 -2.58 3.64 -6.99
C VAL A 281 -3.86 2.84 -7.27
N SER A 282 -4.13 2.51 -8.54
CA SER A 282 -5.29 1.71 -8.93
C SER A 282 -5.26 0.32 -8.31
N GLY A 283 -4.10 -0.34 -8.31
CA GLY A 283 -3.93 -1.66 -7.72
C GLY A 283 -4.10 -1.65 -6.22
N ALA A 284 -3.51 -0.66 -5.54
CA ALA A 284 -3.73 -0.47 -4.11
C ALA A 284 -5.19 -0.18 -3.78
N ASN A 285 -5.89 0.64 -4.56
CA ASN A 285 -7.33 0.87 -4.38
C ASN A 285 -8.16 -0.38 -4.64
N SER A 286 -7.80 -1.25 -5.58
CA SER A 286 -8.51 -2.53 -5.77
C SER A 286 -8.38 -3.43 -4.54
N LEU A 287 -7.23 -3.40 -3.87
CA LEU A 287 -6.95 -4.20 -2.70
C LEU A 287 -7.56 -3.55 -1.45
N TYR A 288 -7.09 -2.37 -1.09
CA TYR A 288 -7.41 -1.66 0.16
C TYR A 288 -8.64 -0.74 0.08
N GLY A 289 -9.16 -0.51 -1.12
CA GLY A 289 -10.27 0.41 -1.36
C GLY A 289 -9.82 1.87 -1.42
N PRO A 290 -10.58 2.73 -2.11
CA PRO A 290 -10.25 4.15 -2.24
C PRO A 290 -10.42 4.89 -0.91
N LEU A 291 -9.57 5.90 -0.67
CA LEU A 291 -9.73 6.81 0.46
C LEU A 291 -10.70 7.94 0.12
N GLY A 292 -11.71 8.16 0.96
CA GLY A 292 -12.45 9.42 0.99
C GLY A 292 -13.21 9.77 -0.29
N GLU A 293 -13.89 8.79 -0.92
CA GLU A 293 -14.73 9.11 -2.08
C GLU A 293 -15.82 10.14 -1.71
N PRO A 294 -16.08 11.16 -2.55
CA PRO A 294 -17.12 12.14 -2.30
C PRO A 294 -18.47 11.48 -2.07
N GLY A 295 -19.00 11.67 -0.86
CA GLY A 295 -20.35 11.28 -0.47
C GLY A 295 -20.51 9.87 0.11
N VAL A 296 -19.72 8.88 -0.29
CA VAL A 296 -19.70 7.56 0.36
C VAL A 296 -18.28 7.08 0.57
N ASP A 297 -17.96 6.63 1.77
CA ASP A 297 -16.77 5.82 1.99
C ASP A 297 -17.16 4.36 1.73
N THR A 298 -16.92 3.89 0.50
CA THR A 298 -17.33 2.53 0.08
C THR A 298 -16.65 1.46 0.92
N VAL A 299 -15.45 1.71 1.42
CA VAL A 299 -14.71 0.77 2.26
C VAL A 299 -15.37 0.69 3.63
N PHE A 300 -15.69 1.82 4.26
CA PHE A 300 -16.51 1.88 5.47
C PHE A 300 -17.87 1.24 5.28
N TYR A 301 -18.55 1.56 4.19
CA TYR A 301 -19.89 1.08 3.90
C TYR A 301 -19.91 -0.44 3.78
N VAL A 302 -19.02 -1.04 3.00
CA VAL A 302 -18.99 -2.51 2.87
C VAL A 302 -18.53 -3.19 4.16
N ASN A 303 -17.56 -2.64 4.88
CA ASN A 303 -17.05 -3.29 6.10
C ASN A 303 -18.00 -3.25 7.29
N ASN A 304 -18.92 -2.29 7.33
CA ASN A 304 -19.84 -2.14 8.45
C ASN A 304 -21.25 -2.70 8.17
N TYR A 305 -21.48 -3.25 6.98
CA TYR A 305 -22.71 -3.97 6.61
C TYR A 305 -22.36 -5.37 6.09
N SER A 306 -22.60 -6.40 6.91
CA SER A 306 -22.17 -7.78 6.62
C SER A 306 -22.78 -8.36 5.35
N ASP A 307 -24.02 -7.97 5.03
CA ASP A 307 -24.70 -8.34 3.79
C ASP A 307 -24.00 -7.76 2.56
N LEU A 308 -23.52 -6.52 2.63
CA LEU A 308 -22.77 -5.90 1.54
C LEU A 308 -21.37 -6.48 1.41
N ARG A 309 -20.70 -6.79 2.52
CA ARG A 309 -19.41 -7.52 2.50
C ARG A 309 -19.55 -8.87 1.82
N ALA A 310 -20.63 -9.60 2.11
CA ALA A 310 -20.92 -10.89 1.47
C ALA A 310 -21.26 -10.72 -0.03
N ALA A 311 -22.01 -9.69 -0.40
CA ALA A 311 -22.45 -9.47 -1.78
C ALA A 311 -21.34 -8.94 -2.70
N PHE A 312 -20.52 -8.00 -2.22
CA PHE A 312 -19.60 -7.24 -3.07
C PHE A 312 -18.13 -7.55 -2.83
N GLY A 313 -17.74 -8.05 -1.66
CA GLY A 313 -16.32 -8.22 -1.33
C GLY A 313 -15.56 -6.90 -1.52
N ASN A 314 -14.53 -6.90 -2.35
CA ASN A 314 -13.76 -5.69 -2.69
C ASN A 314 -14.23 -5.01 -4.00
N ASN A 315 -15.44 -5.33 -4.49
CA ASN A 315 -16.03 -4.62 -5.62
C ASN A 315 -16.59 -3.26 -5.16
N TRP A 316 -15.69 -2.30 -5.00
CA TRP A 316 -16.01 -0.95 -4.51
C TRP A 316 -16.95 -0.20 -5.47
N ALA A 317 -16.87 -0.48 -6.77
CA ALA A 317 -17.78 0.08 -7.77
C ALA A 317 -19.23 -0.39 -7.53
N ALA A 318 -19.44 -1.70 -7.36
CA ALA A 318 -20.77 -2.24 -7.04
C ALA A 318 -21.31 -1.71 -5.70
N ALA A 319 -20.43 -1.54 -4.70
CA ALA A 319 -20.81 -0.93 -3.44
C ALA A 319 -21.27 0.53 -3.59
N ARG A 320 -20.58 1.33 -4.42
CA ARG A 320 -20.99 2.69 -4.77
C ARG A 320 -22.32 2.71 -5.51
N ASP A 321 -22.50 1.82 -6.48
CA ASP A 321 -23.76 1.71 -7.23
C ASP A 321 -24.91 1.33 -6.30
N HIS A 322 -24.69 0.41 -5.35
CA HIS A 322 -25.67 0.09 -4.33
C HIS A 322 -25.98 1.29 -3.44
N TRP A 323 -24.97 2.03 -2.99
CA TRP A 323 -25.17 3.23 -2.16
C TRP A 323 -26.09 4.23 -2.84
N LEU A 324 -25.79 4.58 -4.10
CA LEU A 324 -26.53 5.58 -4.87
C LEU A 324 -27.96 5.15 -5.18
N ASN A 325 -28.17 3.87 -5.49
CA ASN A 325 -29.48 3.39 -5.93
C ASN A 325 -30.38 2.94 -4.76
N ASN A 326 -29.81 2.46 -3.66
CA ASN A 326 -30.57 1.83 -2.56
C ASN A 326 -30.15 2.34 -1.19
N GLY A 327 -28.85 2.30 -0.87
CA GLY A 327 -28.33 2.49 0.49
C GLY A 327 -28.79 3.78 1.18
N ILE A 328 -28.81 4.89 0.44
CA ILE A 328 -29.30 6.18 0.98
C ILE A 328 -30.79 6.09 1.36
N ASN A 329 -31.62 5.51 0.49
CA ASN A 329 -33.06 5.40 0.70
C ASN A 329 -33.40 4.39 1.81
N GLU A 330 -32.56 3.36 1.99
CA GLU A 330 -32.64 2.41 3.10
C GLU A 330 -32.26 3.05 4.45
N GLY A 331 -31.73 4.28 4.45
CA GLY A 331 -31.25 4.95 5.66
C GLY A 331 -29.93 4.37 6.17
N ARG A 332 -29.18 3.65 5.34
CA ARG A 332 -27.86 3.16 5.71
C ARG A 332 -26.86 4.30 5.81
N ARG A 333 -25.79 4.08 6.57
CA ARG A 333 -24.73 5.05 6.81
C ARG A 333 -23.52 4.73 5.94
N GLY A 334 -23.28 5.57 4.93
CA GLY A 334 -22.19 5.42 3.98
C GLY A 334 -20.84 5.99 4.43
N SER A 335 -20.80 6.77 5.52
CA SER A 335 -19.55 7.36 6.01
C SER A 335 -19.60 7.75 7.49
N ALA A 336 -18.42 8.03 8.08
CA ALA A 336 -18.32 8.53 9.45
C ALA A 336 -18.80 9.99 9.61
N HIS A 337 -18.70 10.82 8.57
CA HIS A 337 -19.02 12.25 8.65
C HIS A 337 -20.50 12.58 8.35
N PHE A 338 -21.29 11.64 7.83
CA PHE A 338 -22.69 11.89 7.50
C PHE A 338 -23.61 10.75 7.94
N ASP A 339 -24.71 11.12 8.60
CA ASP A 339 -25.77 10.24 9.05
C ASP A 339 -27.10 10.93 8.74
N ALA A 340 -27.84 10.45 7.74
CA ALA A 340 -29.02 11.14 7.21
C ALA A 340 -30.14 11.29 8.26
N ALA A 341 -30.35 10.23 9.07
CA ALA A 341 -31.36 10.25 10.12
C ALA A 341 -30.98 11.26 11.21
N TYR A 342 -29.72 11.27 11.65
CA TYR A 342 -29.22 12.28 12.58
C TYR A 342 -29.33 13.68 11.99
N TYR A 343 -28.87 13.88 10.75
CA TYR A 343 -28.86 15.17 10.07
C TYR A 343 -30.26 15.78 10.00
N LEU A 344 -31.28 15.01 9.60
CA LEU A 344 -32.66 15.49 9.62
C LEU A 344 -33.13 15.78 11.06
N SER A 345 -32.81 14.91 12.02
CA SER A 345 -33.28 15.07 13.42
C SER A 345 -32.85 16.37 14.09
N ILE A 346 -31.72 16.96 13.67
CA ILE A 346 -31.19 18.22 14.23
C ILE A 346 -31.40 19.44 13.33
N HIS A 347 -32.07 19.30 12.18
CA HIS A 347 -32.38 20.39 11.25
C HIS A 347 -33.87 20.41 10.89
N PRO A 348 -34.73 21.00 11.76
CA PRO A 348 -36.18 21.04 11.54
C PRO A 348 -36.62 21.72 10.25
N ASP A 349 -35.82 22.66 9.73
CA ASP A 349 -36.03 23.33 8.44
C ASP A 349 -35.97 22.33 7.28
N LEU A 350 -35.04 21.36 7.33
CA LEU A 350 -34.92 20.33 6.31
C LEU A 350 -36.03 19.27 6.44
N ILE A 351 -36.47 18.96 7.66
CA ILE A 351 -37.67 18.13 7.87
C ILE A 351 -38.90 18.80 7.24
N ALA A 352 -39.07 20.11 7.44
CA ALA A 352 -40.19 20.85 6.85
C ALA A 352 -40.11 20.89 5.31
N ALA A 353 -38.89 20.96 4.74
CA ALA A 353 -38.68 21.02 3.30
C ALA A 353 -38.78 19.64 2.61
N PHE A 354 -38.25 18.58 3.21
CA PHE A 354 -38.07 17.28 2.56
C PHE A 354 -38.93 16.16 3.13
N GLY A 355 -39.40 16.32 4.37
CA GLY A 355 -39.99 15.25 5.19
C GLY A 355 -38.97 14.51 6.05
N ALA A 356 -39.42 13.90 7.13
CA ALA A 356 -38.56 13.28 8.16
C ALA A 356 -37.77 12.05 7.69
N ASN A 357 -38.20 11.40 6.61
CA ASN A 357 -37.61 10.14 6.11
C ASN A 357 -37.02 10.27 4.70
N ASN A 358 -36.91 11.49 4.16
CA ASN A 358 -36.38 11.70 2.81
C ASN A 358 -34.85 11.84 2.86
N TYR A 359 -34.19 10.70 3.11
CA TYR A 359 -32.74 10.64 3.30
C TYR A 359 -31.95 11.02 2.04
N ALA A 360 -32.49 10.75 0.85
CA ALA A 360 -31.88 11.17 -0.40
C ALA A 360 -31.81 12.70 -0.54
N ALA A 361 -32.89 13.41 -0.22
CA ALA A 361 -32.89 14.87 -0.22
C ALA A 361 -31.94 15.43 0.87
N ALA A 362 -31.92 14.82 2.05
CA ALA A 362 -31.02 15.21 3.14
C ALA A 362 -29.54 15.08 2.74
N TYR A 363 -29.18 13.96 2.11
CA TYR A 363 -27.84 13.70 1.60
C TYR A 363 -27.45 14.66 0.47
N ASN A 364 -28.36 14.91 -0.48
CA ASN A 364 -28.13 15.88 -1.54
C ASN A 364 -27.92 17.29 -0.97
N HIS A 365 -28.69 17.69 0.05
CA HIS A 365 -28.48 18.96 0.74
C HIS A 365 -27.10 19.01 1.41
N TRP A 366 -26.71 17.95 2.12
CA TRP A 366 -25.41 17.87 2.77
C TRP A 366 -24.25 18.13 1.82
N LEU A 367 -24.22 17.45 0.69
CA LEU A 367 -23.15 17.57 -0.30
C LEU A 367 -23.12 18.94 -0.99
N ASN A 368 -24.30 19.50 -1.32
CA ASN A 368 -24.38 20.72 -2.12
C ASN A 368 -24.36 22.02 -1.30
N ALA A 369 -24.74 21.96 -0.02
CA ALA A 369 -24.89 23.15 0.84
C ALA A 369 -24.49 22.91 2.29
N GLY A 370 -24.84 21.76 2.88
CA GLY A 370 -24.65 21.51 4.31
C GLY A 370 -23.21 21.69 4.79
N ILE A 371 -22.23 21.19 4.03
CA ILE A 371 -20.80 21.34 4.37
C ILE A 371 -20.38 22.82 4.35
N SER A 372 -20.72 23.58 3.31
CA SER A 372 -20.33 24.99 3.18
C SER A 372 -21.08 25.91 4.15
N GLU A 373 -22.28 25.54 4.55
CA GLU A 373 -23.04 26.17 5.64
C GLU A 373 -22.48 25.82 7.04
N GLY A 374 -21.56 24.87 7.12
CA GLY A 374 -20.98 24.35 8.35
C GLY A 374 -21.94 23.52 9.19
N ARG A 375 -23.04 23.03 8.59
CA ARG A 375 -24.01 22.18 9.29
C ARG A 375 -23.32 20.92 9.81
N ARG A 376 -23.88 20.33 10.85
CA ARG A 376 -23.32 19.13 11.49
C ARG A 376 -23.91 17.88 10.84
N GLY A 377 -23.10 17.14 10.08
CA GLY A 377 -23.52 15.96 9.31
C GLY A 377 -23.67 14.68 10.13
N SER A 378 -22.93 14.54 11.23
CA SER A 378 -22.98 13.38 12.11
C SER A 378 -22.71 13.77 13.58
N ARG A 379 -22.95 12.82 14.49
CA ARG A 379 -22.59 12.99 15.90
C ARG A 379 -21.08 13.06 16.08
N GLU A 380 -20.32 12.36 15.25
CA GLU A 380 -18.87 12.20 15.41
C GLU A 380 -18.09 13.42 14.88
N PHE A 381 -18.65 14.16 13.92
CA PHE A 381 -18.01 15.29 13.27
C PHE A 381 -18.89 16.54 13.26
N ASP A 382 -18.41 17.58 13.93
CA ASP A 382 -18.91 18.96 13.88
C ASP A 382 -17.76 19.85 13.41
N VAL A 383 -17.88 20.39 12.21
CA VAL A 383 -16.79 21.15 11.58
C VAL A 383 -16.44 22.45 12.33
N ARG A 384 -17.43 23.07 12.99
CA ARG A 384 -17.20 24.28 13.78
C ARG A 384 -16.43 23.92 15.04
N TYR A 385 -16.91 22.91 15.78
CA TYR A 385 -16.18 22.36 16.92
C TYR A 385 -14.75 21.96 16.54
N TYR A 386 -14.59 21.25 15.42
CA TYR A 386 -13.30 20.74 14.97
C TYR A 386 -12.31 21.88 14.69
N LEU A 387 -12.75 22.95 14.03
CA LEU A 387 -11.89 24.11 13.78
C LEU A 387 -11.60 24.89 15.07
N ASP A 388 -12.58 25.07 15.95
CA ASP A 388 -12.39 25.80 17.21
C ASP A 388 -11.44 25.05 18.17
N ALA A 389 -11.47 23.72 18.16
CA ALA A 389 -10.57 22.86 18.93
C ALA A 389 -9.15 22.75 18.32
N ASN A 390 -8.95 23.18 17.07
CA ASN A 390 -7.68 23.03 16.34
C ASN A 390 -7.24 24.38 15.74
N PRO A 391 -6.60 25.26 16.54
CA PRO A 391 -6.22 26.61 16.11
C PRO A 391 -5.29 26.65 14.88
N ASP A 392 -4.45 25.63 14.70
CA ASP A 392 -3.61 25.44 13.52
C ASP A 392 -4.44 25.30 12.24
N LEU A 393 -5.49 24.48 12.29
CA LEU A 393 -6.40 24.29 11.17
C LEU A 393 -7.32 25.50 10.96
N LYS A 394 -7.73 26.17 12.04
CA LYS A 394 -8.47 27.43 11.93
C LYS A 394 -7.66 28.51 11.24
N ALA A 395 -6.37 28.61 11.56
CA ALA A 395 -5.46 29.54 10.90
C ALA A 395 -5.25 29.17 9.42
N ALA A 396 -5.12 27.88 9.09
CA ALA A 396 -4.90 27.41 7.73
C ALA A 396 -6.14 27.52 6.83
N PHE A 397 -7.32 27.19 7.35
CA PHE A 397 -8.55 27.02 6.56
C PHE A 397 -9.61 28.10 6.80
N GLY A 398 -9.56 28.83 7.92
CA GLY A 398 -10.56 29.83 8.28
C GLY A 398 -11.97 29.23 8.42
N ASN A 399 -12.87 29.57 7.49
CA ASN A 399 -14.23 29.01 7.39
C ASN A 399 -14.38 28.08 6.18
N ASN A 400 -13.28 27.59 5.60
CA ASN A 400 -13.31 26.56 4.57
C ASN A 400 -13.60 25.20 5.23
N TYR A 401 -14.89 24.96 5.49
CA TYR A 401 -15.36 23.75 6.16
C TYR A 401 -15.13 22.47 5.34
N ALA A 402 -15.10 22.57 4.01
CA ALA A 402 -14.77 21.44 3.14
C ALA A 402 -13.30 21.00 3.33
N ALA A 403 -12.37 21.95 3.40
CA ALA A 403 -10.97 21.65 3.69
C ALA A 403 -10.79 21.05 5.10
N ALA A 404 -11.53 21.55 6.10
CA ALA A 404 -11.51 21.03 7.46
C ALA A 404 -12.06 19.58 7.53
N LEU A 405 -13.17 19.29 6.83
CA LEU A 405 -13.70 17.93 6.70
C LEU A 405 -12.70 17.01 6.01
N ASN A 406 -12.10 17.45 4.90
CA ASN A 406 -11.08 16.67 4.20
C ASN A 406 -9.89 16.36 5.11
N HIS A 407 -9.41 17.35 5.87
CA HIS A 407 -8.33 17.13 6.84
C HIS A 407 -8.74 16.10 7.89
N TRP A 408 -9.95 16.18 8.44
CA TRP A 408 -10.40 15.21 9.43
C TRP A 408 -10.44 13.78 8.86
N LEU A 409 -10.95 13.60 7.64
CA LEU A 409 -11.06 12.31 6.98
C LEU A 409 -9.70 11.71 6.58
N THR A 410 -8.71 12.55 6.29
CA THR A 410 -7.42 12.09 5.74
C THR A 410 -6.28 12.12 6.76
N ALA A 411 -6.43 12.84 7.87
CA ALA A 411 -5.40 12.98 8.90
C ALA A 411 -5.99 13.06 10.31
N GLY A 412 -6.93 13.96 10.55
CA GLY A 412 -7.40 14.30 11.90
C GLY A 412 -7.93 13.12 12.71
N LEU A 413 -8.68 12.20 12.10
CA LEU A 413 -9.12 10.97 12.75
C LEU A 413 -7.95 10.08 13.15
N TYR A 414 -6.95 9.92 12.28
CA TYR A 414 -5.76 9.10 12.51
C TYR A 414 -4.81 9.70 13.56
N GLU A 415 -4.81 11.02 13.68
CA GLU A 415 -4.12 11.76 14.75
C GLU A 415 -4.89 11.71 16.08
N GLY A 416 -6.13 11.21 16.07
CA GLY A 416 -7.01 11.18 17.24
C GLY A 416 -7.57 12.54 17.62
N ARG A 417 -7.59 13.52 16.70
CA ARG A 417 -8.16 14.84 16.98
C ARG A 417 -9.66 14.72 17.19
N ARG A 418 -10.13 15.18 18.34
CA ARG A 418 -11.57 15.24 18.67
C ARG A 418 -12.28 16.21 17.74
N ALA A 419 -13.36 15.75 17.11
CA ALA A 419 -14.09 16.53 16.12
C ALA A 419 -15.54 16.83 16.49
N SER A 420 -15.98 16.46 17.69
CA SER A 420 -17.29 16.85 18.21
C SER A 420 -17.31 16.84 19.74
N ALA A 421 -18.31 17.50 20.32
CA ALA A 421 -18.57 17.39 21.75
C ALA A 421 -19.07 15.99 22.15
N ASP A 422 -19.75 15.27 21.25
CA ASP A 422 -20.43 14.01 21.58
C ASP A 422 -19.51 12.79 21.55
N PHE A 423 -18.37 12.89 20.86
CA PHE A 423 -17.45 11.78 20.71
C PHE A 423 -15.98 12.22 20.76
N ASP A 424 -15.23 11.61 21.66
CA ASP A 424 -13.80 11.75 21.83
C ASP A 424 -13.15 10.37 21.63
N VAL A 425 -12.53 10.17 20.46
CA VAL A 425 -12.01 8.86 20.06
C VAL A 425 -10.84 8.40 20.94
N GLN A 426 -10.04 9.33 21.47
CA GLN A 426 -8.94 9.00 22.38
C GLN A 426 -9.51 8.54 23.71
N TYR A 427 -10.45 9.30 24.29
CA TYR A 427 -11.14 8.92 25.51
C TYR A 427 -11.85 7.57 25.35
N TYR A 428 -12.58 7.39 24.25
CA TYR A 428 -13.35 6.17 23.99
C TYR A 428 -12.43 4.96 23.88
N LEU A 429 -11.33 5.04 23.13
CA LEU A 429 -10.38 3.93 23.06
C LEU A 429 -9.70 3.69 24.42
N ALA A 430 -9.21 4.75 25.08
CA ALA A 430 -8.50 4.66 26.37
C ALA A 430 -9.34 4.08 27.52
N THR A 431 -10.66 4.28 27.50
CA THR A 431 -11.58 3.79 28.55
C THR A 431 -12.15 2.41 28.27
N ASN A 432 -11.99 1.88 27.07
CA ASN A 432 -12.50 0.56 26.67
C ASN A 432 -11.32 -0.39 26.41
N GLY A 433 -10.89 -1.08 27.49
CA GLY A 433 -9.72 -1.96 27.46
C GLY A 433 -9.83 -3.15 26.49
N ASP A 434 -11.06 -3.64 26.26
CA ASP A 434 -11.36 -4.66 25.25
C ASP A 434 -11.05 -4.16 23.82
N LEU A 435 -11.41 -2.92 23.51
CA LEU A 435 -11.12 -2.31 22.21
C LEU A 435 -9.63 -1.99 22.04
N GLN A 436 -8.95 -1.55 23.11
CA GLN A 436 -7.49 -1.38 23.07
C GLN A 436 -6.77 -2.70 22.81
N ALA A 437 -7.22 -3.80 23.44
CA ALA A 437 -6.66 -5.12 23.19
C ALA A 437 -6.92 -5.58 21.74
N ALA A 438 -8.11 -5.31 21.19
CA ALA A 438 -8.48 -5.71 19.83
C ALA A 438 -7.83 -4.87 18.73
N PHE A 439 -7.77 -3.56 18.90
CA PHE A 439 -7.38 -2.62 17.84
C PHE A 439 -5.99 -2.01 18.02
N GLY A 440 -5.46 -2.03 19.25
CA GLY A 440 -4.27 -1.31 19.67
C GLY A 440 -4.59 0.07 20.25
N ALA A 441 -3.61 0.69 20.90
CA ALA A 441 -3.79 1.94 21.66
C ALA A 441 -4.06 3.19 20.81
N SER A 442 -3.86 3.12 19.49
CA SER A 442 -3.87 4.29 18.60
C SER A 442 -4.66 4.06 17.30
N ASN A 443 -5.46 3.00 17.23
CA ASN A 443 -6.33 2.70 16.09
C ASN A 443 -7.69 3.38 16.24
N TYR A 444 -7.67 4.70 16.17
CA TYR A 444 -8.86 5.55 16.30
C TYR A 444 -9.94 5.30 15.24
N PRO A 445 -9.63 5.03 13.96
CA PRO A 445 -10.66 4.70 12.97
C PRO A 445 -11.48 3.47 13.36
N ALA A 446 -10.84 2.40 13.84
CA ALA A 446 -11.54 1.20 14.28
C ALA A 446 -12.41 1.45 15.52
N ALA A 447 -11.91 2.26 16.46
CA ALA A 447 -12.66 2.68 17.63
C ALA A 447 -13.90 3.51 17.24
N MET A 448 -13.77 4.40 16.25
CA MET A 448 -14.89 5.18 15.72
C MET A 448 -15.94 4.30 15.05
N ASP A 449 -15.53 3.33 14.23
CA ASP A 449 -16.47 2.38 13.63
C ASP A 449 -17.23 1.60 14.71
N HIS A 450 -16.50 1.08 15.71
CA HIS A 450 -17.11 0.38 16.83
C HIS A 450 -18.13 1.27 17.55
N TRP A 451 -17.80 2.53 17.84
CA TRP A 451 -18.73 3.50 18.42
C TRP A 451 -19.99 3.68 17.57
N ILE A 452 -19.84 3.87 16.26
CA ILE A 452 -20.95 4.12 15.34
C ILE A 452 -21.90 2.92 15.28
N PHE A 453 -21.39 1.69 15.19
CA PHE A 453 -22.20 0.52 14.90
C PHE A 453 -22.54 -0.37 16.11
N ALA A 454 -21.83 -0.25 17.23
CA ALA A 454 -22.06 -1.07 18.41
C ALA A 454 -22.06 -0.25 19.70
N GLY A 455 -21.01 0.53 19.96
CA GLY A 455 -20.75 1.17 21.25
C GLY A 455 -21.89 2.02 21.79
N ARG A 456 -22.62 2.76 20.94
CA ARG A 456 -23.81 3.52 21.35
C ARG A 456 -24.94 2.62 21.82
N GLY A 457 -25.22 1.53 21.09
CA GLY A 457 -26.24 0.55 21.44
C GLY A 457 -25.88 -0.26 22.69
N GLU A 458 -24.58 -0.45 22.94
CA GLU A 458 -24.04 -1.07 24.15
C GLU A 458 -24.07 -0.13 25.38
N GLY A 459 -24.44 1.14 25.21
CA GLY A 459 -24.45 2.12 26.30
C GLY A 459 -23.06 2.59 26.74
N ARG A 460 -22.03 2.38 25.92
CA ARG A 460 -20.68 2.88 26.22
C ARG A 460 -20.66 4.41 26.21
N ARG A 461 -19.75 4.99 26.98
CA ARG A 461 -19.58 6.45 27.05
C ARG A 461 -18.57 6.91 26.00
N GLY A 462 -19.02 7.73 25.04
CA GLY A 462 -18.21 8.20 23.92
C GLY A 462 -17.32 9.43 24.21
N ALA A 463 -17.56 10.15 25.30
CA ALA A 463 -16.82 11.34 25.69
C ALA A 463 -16.80 11.53 27.23
N PRO A 464 -15.82 12.25 27.81
CA PRO A 464 -15.62 12.42 29.26
C PRO A 464 -16.78 12.92 30.09
#